data_AF-A0A081DEQ6-F1
#
_entry.id   AF-A0A081DEQ6-F1
#
_cell.length_a   1.000
_cell.length_b   1.000
_cell.length_c   1.000
_cell.angle_alpha   90.00
_cell.angle_beta   90.00
_cell.angle_gamma   90.00
#
_symmetry.space_group_name_H-M   'P 1'
#
loop_
_entity.id
_entity.type
_entity.pdbx_description
1 polymer ?
#
loop_
_entity_poly.entity_id
_entity_poly.type
_entity_poly.pdbx_seq_one_letter_code
_entity_poly.pdbx_strand_id
1 'polypeptide(L)'
;MMEFVNSIDSAFDLFCLLQATSPFTTAVDINNCLDAVASGENYDSALTVVNSHRFTWHADGTPKNYDIFNRPRRQDFEGLLIENGACYVTTDSALRESQNRISGNIATVPMPEDSLTEIDSLTDWKIVEELLAARLKSKKQSNRITHLILDVDGVFTDGCIYYGADGELMKKFDMRDGMGLEILRQYGVEVMVMTSEDSQIVASRMKKLKIKDVYLGVKDKYSLLSRIVTDRNLSFSNIAYIGDDVNDMANICAAGWSFTPANATQPIKNHADVILQNNSAEGAIREATEFIIKYNNRYESL
;
A
#
# COMPACT_ATOMS: atom_id res chain seq x y z
N MET A 1 -22.86 -11.49 13.31
CA MET A 1 -23.61 -11.42 12.02
C MET A 1 -25.11 -11.41 12.25
N MET A 2 -25.74 -12.53 12.64
CA MET A 2 -27.20 -12.55 12.84
C MET A 2 -27.68 -11.57 13.90
N GLU A 3 -26.89 -11.32 14.95
CA GLU A 3 -27.17 -10.25 15.92
C GLU A 3 -27.34 -8.87 15.25
N PHE A 4 -26.44 -8.51 14.32
CA PHE A 4 -26.53 -7.27 13.55
C PHE A 4 -27.75 -7.27 12.61
N VAL A 5 -27.97 -8.38 11.89
CA VAL A 5 -29.13 -8.54 10.99
C VAL A 5 -30.46 -8.48 11.74
N ASN A 6 -30.50 -8.93 12.98
CA ASN A 6 -31.69 -8.86 13.84
C ASN A 6 -31.84 -7.48 14.51
N SER A 7 -30.78 -6.67 14.55
CA SER A 7 -30.84 -5.30 15.08
C SER A 7 -31.35 -4.28 14.05
N ILE A 8 -31.42 -4.66 12.77
CA ILE A 8 -31.97 -3.84 11.70
C ILE A 8 -33.43 -4.24 11.45
N ASP A 9 -34.34 -3.28 11.62
CA ASP A 9 -35.80 -3.50 11.46
C ASP A 9 -36.26 -3.50 9.98
N SER A 10 -35.35 -3.24 9.04
CA SER A 10 -35.63 -3.09 7.61
C SER A 10 -35.06 -4.22 6.76
N ALA A 11 -35.81 -4.64 5.73
CA ALA A 11 -35.28 -5.51 4.68
C ALA A 11 -34.10 -4.85 3.94
N PHE A 12 -33.18 -5.67 3.45
CA PHE A 12 -32.06 -5.26 2.60
C PHE A 12 -32.00 -6.17 1.38
N ASP A 13 -31.34 -5.71 0.32
CA ASP A 13 -31.18 -6.53 -0.88
C ASP A 13 -30.03 -7.53 -0.70
N LEU A 14 -28.88 -7.03 -0.25
CA LEU A 14 -27.64 -7.78 -0.06
C LEU A 14 -27.00 -7.46 1.28
N PHE A 15 -26.51 -8.50 1.95
CA PHE A 15 -25.63 -8.40 3.11
C PHE A 15 -24.21 -8.73 2.67
N CYS A 16 -23.28 -7.80 2.91
CA CYS A 16 -21.86 -7.98 2.61
C CYS A 16 -21.05 -8.06 3.92
N LEU A 17 -20.27 -9.13 4.07
CA LEU A 17 -19.36 -9.34 5.19
C LEU A 17 -17.92 -9.29 4.69
N LEU A 18 -17.13 -8.41 5.31
CA LEU A 18 -15.70 -8.24 5.03
C LEU A 18 -14.90 -8.63 6.26
N GLN A 19 -13.84 -9.43 6.10
CA GLN A 19 -12.95 -9.76 7.21
C GLN A 19 -11.75 -8.83 7.23
N ALA A 20 -11.52 -8.19 8.38
CA ALA A 20 -10.36 -7.31 8.58
C ALA A 20 -9.02 -8.06 8.54
N THR A 21 -9.04 -9.39 8.66
CA THR A 21 -7.87 -10.27 8.55
C THR A 21 -7.46 -10.54 7.10
N SER A 22 -8.21 -10.07 6.10
CA SER A 22 -7.92 -10.23 4.67
C SER A 22 -7.50 -8.89 4.04
N PRO A 23 -6.23 -8.48 4.21
CA PRO A 23 -5.74 -7.11 3.92
C PRO A 23 -5.61 -6.80 2.43
N PHE A 24 -5.73 -7.80 1.56
CA PHE A 24 -5.62 -7.63 0.10
C PHE A 24 -6.94 -7.25 -0.58
N THR A 25 -8.04 -7.20 0.18
CA THR A 25 -9.39 -6.90 -0.31
C THR A 25 -9.46 -5.49 -0.88
N THR A 26 -9.88 -5.37 -2.13
CA THR A 26 -10.08 -4.08 -2.82
C THR A 26 -11.55 -3.80 -3.09
N ALA A 27 -11.87 -2.54 -3.42
CA ALA A 27 -13.22 -2.17 -3.84
C ALA A 27 -13.69 -2.95 -5.09
N VAL A 28 -12.77 -3.33 -5.98
CA VAL A 28 -13.09 -4.14 -7.16
C VAL A 28 -13.54 -5.54 -6.74
N ASP A 29 -12.86 -6.15 -5.77
CA ASP A 29 -13.24 -7.49 -5.28
C ASP A 29 -14.63 -7.47 -4.63
N ILE A 30 -14.90 -6.44 -3.83
CA ILE A 30 -16.22 -6.26 -3.19
C ILE A 30 -17.31 -6.08 -4.26
N ASN A 31 -17.08 -5.22 -5.25
CA ASN A 31 -18.04 -4.99 -6.33
C ASN A 31 -18.28 -6.26 -7.15
N ASN A 32 -17.25 -7.03 -7.47
CA ASN A 32 -17.39 -8.29 -8.19
C ASN A 32 -18.28 -9.29 -7.43
N CYS A 33 -18.17 -9.36 -6.09
CA CYS A 33 -19.07 -10.18 -5.27
C CYS A 33 -20.51 -9.67 -5.26
N LEU A 34 -20.71 -8.36 -5.17
CA LEU A 34 -22.04 -7.75 -5.22
C LEU A 34 -22.70 -8.00 -6.58
N ASP A 35 -21.97 -7.76 -7.67
CA ASP A 35 -22.42 -7.95 -9.04
C ASP A 35 -22.76 -9.41 -9.33
N ALA A 36 -21.98 -10.37 -8.79
CA ALA A 36 -22.26 -11.80 -8.96
C ALA A 36 -23.66 -12.19 -8.45
N VAL A 37 -24.08 -11.64 -7.29
CA VAL A 37 -25.41 -11.91 -6.73
C VAL A 37 -26.49 -11.03 -7.38
N ALA A 38 -26.17 -9.77 -7.70
CA ALA A 38 -27.12 -8.82 -8.29
C ALA A 38 -27.43 -9.07 -9.77
N SER A 39 -26.54 -9.75 -10.51
CA SER A 39 -26.61 -9.94 -11.97
C SER A 39 -27.82 -10.76 -12.47
N GLY A 40 -28.55 -11.45 -11.58
CA GLY A 40 -29.70 -12.27 -11.96
C GLY A 40 -29.34 -13.67 -12.47
N GLU A 41 -28.08 -14.10 -12.35
CA GLU A 41 -27.62 -15.48 -12.64
C GLU A 41 -28.07 -16.52 -11.61
N ASN A 42 -29.12 -16.20 -10.84
CA ASN A 42 -29.75 -17.05 -9.84
C ASN A 42 -28.80 -17.47 -8.70
N TYR A 43 -27.81 -16.63 -8.36
CA TYR A 43 -26.97 -16.81 -7.18
C TYR A 43 -27.63 -16.18 -5.96
N ASP A 44 -27.62 -16.92 -4.85
CA ASP A 44 -28.14 -16.48 -3.55
C ASP A 44 -27.02 -15.88 -2.67
N SER A 45 -25.79 -16.33 -2.90
CA SER A 45 -24.59 -15.84 -2.21
C SER A 45 -23.35 -15.93 -3.08
N ALA A 46 -22.30 -15.20 -2.69
CA ALA A 46 -20.99 -15.20 -3.32
C ALA A 46 -19.90 -15.19 -2.25
N LEU A 47 -18.76 -15.82 -2.57
CA LEU A 47 -17.53 -15.70 -1.78
C LEU A 47 -16.31 -15.51 -2.68
N THR A 48 -15.28 -14.88 -2.12
CA THR A 48 -13.97 -14.81 -2.76
C THR A 48 -13.18 -16.11 -2.59
N VAL A 49 -12.46 -16.50 -3.63
CA VAL A 49 -11.63 -17.70 -3.65
C VAL A 49 -10.30 -17.43 -4.35
N VAL A 50 -9.28 -18.20 -4.01
CA VAL A 50 -7.98 -18.21 -4.69
C VAL A 50 -7.75 -19.58 -5.30
N ASN A 51 -7.29 -19.62 -6.55
CA ASN A 51 -6.92 -20.87 -7.18
C ASN A 51 -5.53 -21.35 -6.69
N SER A 52 -5.50 -22.51 -6.03
CA SER A 52 -4.29 -23.09 -5.44
C SER A 52 -3.86 -24.37 -6.15
N HIS A 53 -2.57 -24.46 -6.46
CA HIS A 53 -1.96 -25.63 -7.10
C HIS A 53 -1.27 -26.56 -6.06
N ARG A 54 -1.69 -26.47 -4.79
CA ARG A 54 -1.13 -27.30 -3.71
C ARG A 54 -1.71 -28.71 -3.76
N PHE A 55 -0.84 -29.70 -3.59
CA PHE A 55 -1.25 -31.09 -3.39
C PHE A 55 -1.57 -31.29 -1.92
N THR A 56 -2.79 -31.74 -1.63
CA THR A 56 -3.28 -31.94 -0.27
C THR A 56 -3.50 -33.42 -0.01
N TRP A 57 -3.40 -33.80 1.25
CA TRP A 57 -3.51 -35.19 1.70
C TRP A 57 -4.54 -35.28 2.83
N HIS A 58 -5.19 -36.43 2.92
CA HIS A 58 -5.99 -36.82 4.08
C HIS A 58 -5.06 -37.21 5.24
N ALA A 59 -5.59 -37.19 6.46
CA ALA A 59 -4.84 -37.60 7.65
C ALA A 59 -4.47 -39.10 7.64
N ASP A 60 -5.20 -39.91 6.86
CA ASP A 60 -4.93 -41.33 6.67
C ASP A 60 -3.79 -41.61 5.66
N GLY A 61 -3.18 -40.57 5.08
CA GLY A 61 -2.08 -40.71 4.15
C GLY A 61 -2.50 -40.97 2.71
N THR A 62 -3.74 -40.67 2.31
CA THR A 62 -4.19 -40.72 0.91
C THR A 62 -4.21 -39.32 0.26
N PRO A 63 -3.90 -39.18 -1.05
CA PRO A 63 -3.92 -37.89 -1.73
C PRO A 63 -5.37 -37.43 -1.97
N LYS A 64 -5.66 -36.15 -1.73
CA LYS A 64 -7.01 -35.57 -1.89
C LYS A 64 -7.35 -35.18 -3.31
N ASN A 65 -6.37 -34.61 -4.02
CA ASN A 65 -6.62 -33.86 -5.24
C ASN A 65 -5.66 -34.18 -6.40
N TYR A 66 -4.95 -35.30 -6.31
CA TYR A 66 -4.08 -35.77 -7.38
C TYR A 66 -3.80 -37.29 -7.26
N ASP A 67 -3.31 -37.90 -8.33
CA ASP A 67 -2.81 -39.28 -8.32
C ASP A 67 -1.31 -39.31 -8.04
N ILE A 68 -0.88 -40.07 -7.03
CA ILE A 68 0.54 -40.21 -6.66
C ILE A 68 1.36 -40.95 -7.72
N PHE A 69 0.75 -41.86 -8.49
CA PHE A 69 1.43 -42.61 -9.54
C PHE A 69 1.52 -41.83 -10.85
N ASN A 70 0.66 -40.82 -11.02
CA ASN A 70 0.64 -39.91 -12.17
C ASN A 70 0.64 -38.46 -11.72
N ARG A 71 1.58 -38.08 -10.85
CA ARG A 71 1.62 -36.74 -10.26
C ARG A 71 1.79 -35.67 -11.34
N PRO A 72 0.81 -34.79 -11.58
CA PRO A 72 0.93 -33.75 -12.59
C PRO A 72 1.98 -32.71 -12.16
N ARG A 73 2.57 -32.01 -13.13
CA ARG A 73 3.29 -30.77 -12.81
C ARG A 73 2.26 -29.74 -12.36
N ARG A 74 2.66 -28.80 -11.49
CA ARG A 74 1.74 -27.77 -11.00
C ARG A 74 1.18 -26.90 -12.12
N GLN A 75 1.94 -26.72 -13.20
CA GLN A 75 1.52 -25.97 -14.39
C GLN A 75 0.47 -26.70 -15.24
N ASP A 76 0.33 -28.02 -15.09
CA ASP A 76 -0.62 -28.84 -15.84
C ASP A 76 -1.83 -29.26 -14.96
N PHE A 77 -1.92 -28.72 -13.75
CA PHE A 77 -2.99 -28.99 -12.81
C PHE A 77 -3.91 -27.77 -12.77
N GLU A 78 -5.22 -27.96 -12.97
CA GLU A 78 -6.18 -26.82 -12.96
C GLU A 78 -6.26 -26.11 -11.60
N GLY A 79 -5.82 -26.79 -10.53
CA GLY A 79 -5.84 -26.27 -9.16
C GLY A 79 -7.15 -26.56 -8.44
N LEU A 80 -7.26 -26.07 -7.22
CA LEU A 80 -8.48 -26.07 -6.44
C LEU A 80 -8.73 -24.67 -5.88
N LEU A 81 -9.99 -24.28 -5.85
CA LEU A 81 -10.42 -23.03 -5.25
C LEU A 81 -10.38 -23.17 -3.72
N ILE A 82 -9.70 -22.23 -3.07
CA ILE A 82 -9.63 -22.09 -1.62
C ILE A 82 -10.28 -20.76 -1.24
N GLU A 83 -11.28 -20.80 -0.34
CA GLU A 83 -11.85 -19.62 0.30
C GLU A 83 -10.77 -18.82 1.04
N ASN A 84 -10.73 -17.50 0.87
CA ASN A 84 -9.67 -16.63 1.43
C ASN A 84 -10.19 -15.56 2.39
N GLY A 85 -11.42 -15.70 2.89
CA GLY A 85 -12.00 -14.84 3.92
C GLY A 85 -12.30 -13.39 3.51
N ALA A 86 -11.97 -12.97 2.28
CA ALA A 86 -11.95 -11.55 1.94
C ALA A 86 -13.34 -10.91 1.83
N CYS A 87 -14.25 -11.51 1.06
CA CYS A 87 -15.60 -10.96 0.88
C CYS A 87 -16.64 -12.08 0.77
N TYR A 88 -17.75 -11.87 1.47
CA TYR A 88 -18.96 -12.68 1.35
C TYR A 88 -20.15 -11.78 1.08
N VAL A 89 -20.99 -12.16 0.13
CA VAL A 89 -22.25 -11.47 -0.17
C VAL A 89 -23.37 -12.49 -0.14
N THR A 90 -24.52 -12.14 0.43
CA THR A 90 -25.70 -13.00 0.47
C THR A 90 -26.99 -12.17 0.44
N THR A 91 -28.06 -12.73 -0.13
CA THR A 91 -29.38 -12.09 -0.11
C THR A 91 -30.01 -12.15 1.29
N ASP A 92 -30.97 -11.26 1.57
CA ASP A 92 -31.72 -11.26 2.84
C ASP A 92 -32.46 -12.57 3.08
N SER A 93 -33.12 -13.12 2.04
CA SER A 93 -33.84 -14.39 2.13
C SER A 93 -32.89 -15.55 2.46
N ALA A 94 -31.79 -15.69 1.72
CA ALA A 94 -30.84 -16.77 1.93
C ALA A 94 -30.19 -16.70 3.32
N LEU A 95 -29.84 -15.50 3.78
CA LEU A 95 -29.26 -15.28 5.09
C LEU A 95 -30.24 -15.60 6.23
N ARG A 96 -31.50 -15.17 6.13
CA ARG A 96 -32.51 -15.42 7.17
C ARG A 96 -32.95 -16.87 7.21
N GLU A 97 -33.09 -17.53 6.07
CA GLU A 97 -33.49 -18.94 6.00
C GLU A 97 -32.38 -19.87 6.52
N SER A 98 -31.14 -19.64 6.10
CA SER A 98 -30.01 -20.51 6.47
C SER A 98 -29.33 -20.15 7.79
N GLN A 99 -29.52 -18.91 8.27
CA GLN A 99 -28.74 -18.31 9.36
C GLN A 99 -27.22 -18.33 9.10
N ASN A 100 -26.81 -18.39 7.83
CA ASN A 100 -25.42 -18.52 7.41
C ASN A 100 -25.04 -17.51 6.31
N ARG A 101 -23.78 -17.07 6.31
CA ARG A 101 -23.24 -16.07 5.38
C ARG A 101 -23.12 -16.56 3.94
N ILE A 102 -23.12 -17.88 3.75
CA ILE A 102 -23.10 -18.54 2.45
C ILE A 102 -24.18 -19.63 2.48
N SER A 103 -25.06 -19.63 1.48
CA SER A 103 -26.10 -20.65 1.29
C SER A 103 -26.72 -20.56 -0.12
N GLY A 104 -27.58 -21.52 -0.46
CA GLY A 104 -28.29 -21.54 -1.75
C GLY A 104 -27.36 -21.86 -2.92
N ASN A 105 -27.59 -21.20 -4.05
CA ASN A 105 -26.67 -21.22 -5.19
C ASN A 105 -25.52 -20.22 -4.97
N ILE A 106 -24.28 -20.72 -5.01
CA ILE A 106 -23.10 -19.98 -4.53
C ILE A 106 -22.20 -19.63 -5.70
N ALA A 107 -21.95 -18.35 -5.91
CA ALA A 107 -20.93 -17.85 -6.84
C ALA A 107 -19.53 -17.87 -6.20
N THR A 108 -18.52 -18.21 -6.98
CA THR A 108 -17.12 -18.06 -6.59
C THR A 108 -16.47 -16.90 -7.36
N VAL A 109 -15.87 -15.97 -6.63
CA VAL A 109 -15.22 -14.78 -7.21
C VAL A 109 -13.70 -14.93 -7.06
N PRO A 110 -12.95 -15.14 -8.15
CA PRO A 110 -11.53 -15.40 -8.07
C PRO A 110 -10.74 -14.14 -7.68
N MET A 111 -9.79 -14.30 -6.76
CA MET A 111 -8.80 -13.29 -6.38
C MET A 111 -7.36 -13.77 -6.69
N PRO A 112 -6.39 -12.84 -6.81
CA PRO A 112 -4.99 -13.18 -7.03
C PRO A 112 -4.37 -14.06 -5.93
N GLU A 113 -3.34 -14.86 -6.25
CA GLU A 113 -2.74 -15.85 -5.35
C GLU A 113 -2.19 -15.26 -4.04
N ASP A 114 -1.62 -14.05 -4.11
CA ASP A 114 -1.08 -13.33 -2.95
C ASP A 114 -2.15 -12.89 -1.94
N SER A 115 -3.44 -12.96 -2.29
CA SER A 115 -4.56 -12.67 -1.39
C SER A 115 -5.00 -13.85 -0.52
N LEU A 116 -4.36 -15.02 -0.64
CA LEU A 116 -4.72 -16.21 0.14
C LEU A 116 -4.32 -16.11 1.62
N THR A 117 -3.29 -15.32 1.95
CA THR A 117 -2.79 -15.23 3.34
C THR A 117 -3.62 -14.26 4.15
N GLU A 118 -4.25 -14.77 5.20
CA GLU A 118 -4.97 -14.01 6.23
C GLU A 118 -4.08 -13.73 7.44
N ILE A 119 -4.33 -12.63 8.16
CA ILE A 119 -3.56 -12.24 9.35
C ILE A 119 -4.20 -12.87 10.60
N ASP A 120 -3.80 -14.09 10.93
CA ASP A 120 -4.18 -14.76 12.19
C ASP A 120 -3.05 -14.75 13.23
N SER A 121 -1.81 -14.55 12.80
CA SER A 121 -0.63 -14.54 13.65
C SER A 121 0.38 -13.45 13.27
N LEU A 122 1.36 -13.22 14.16
CA LEU A 122 2.48 -12.32 13.88
C LEU A 122 3.37 -12.80 12.72
N THR A 123 3.36 -14.09 12.41
CA THR A 123 4.09 -14.61 11.23
C THR A 123 3.36 -14.20 9.96
N ASP A 124 2.03 -14.31 9.95
CA ASP A 124 1.21 -13.92 8.81
C ASP A 124 1.34 -12.43 8.54
N TRP A 125 1.37 -11.61 9.59
CA TRP A 125 1.64 -10.18 9.47
C TRP A 125 2.88 -9.88 8.63
N LYS A 126 4.01 -10.54 8.93
CA LYS A 126 5.27 -10.34 8.20
C LYS A 126 5.17 -10.78 6.74
N ILE A 127 4.48 -11.90 6.49
CA ILE A 127 4.27 -12.41 5.13
C ILE A 127 3.42 -11.43 4.32
N VAL A 128 2.31 -10.99 4.90
CA VAL A 128 1.38 -10.02 4.30
C VAL A 128 2.09 -8.71 3.98
N GLU A 129 2.88 -8.17 4.92
CA GLU A 129 3.60 -6.91 4.74
C GLU A 129 4.52 -6.96 3.51
N GLU A 130 5.29 -8.04 3.36
CA GLU A 130 6.16 -8.26 2.21
C GLU A 130 5.38 -8.45 0.90
N LEU A 131 4.26 -9.20 0.94
CA LEU A 131 3.39 -9.40 -0.21
C LEU A 131 2.74 -8.08 -0.68
N LEU A 132 2.28 -7.23 0.25
CA LEU A 132 1.75 -5.90 -0.05
C LEU A 132 2.82 -5.00 -0.67
N ALA A 133 4.03 -4.99 -0.08
CA ALA A 133 5.15 -4.24 -0.63
C ALA A 133 5.50 -4.73 -2.05
N ALA A 134 5.55 -6.04 -2.28
CA ALA A 134 5.79 -6.63 -3.60
C ALA A 134 4.69 -6.28 -4.61
N ARG A 135 3.43 -6.26 -4.19
CA ARG A 135 2.28 -5.87 -5.04
C ARG A 135 2.33 -4.39 -5.43
N LEU A 136 2.78 -3.50 -4.54
CA LEU A 136 2.99 -2.09 -4.88
C LEU A 136 4.15 -1.94 -5.87
N LYS A 137 5.28 -2.59 -5.59
CA LYS A 137 6.47 -2.56 -6.46
C LYS A 137 6.21 -3.15 -7.85
N SER A 138 5.42 -4.20 -7.98
CA SER A 138 5.12 -4.82 -9.28
C SER A 138 4.31 -3.91 -10.21
N LYS A 139 3.56 -2.95 -9.64
CA LYS A 139 2.80 -1.94 -10.39
C LYS A 139 3.61 -0.69 -10.71
N LYS A 140 4.83 -0.58 -10.17
CA LYS A 140 5.68 0.60 -10.30
C LYS A 140 6.12 0.78 -11.75
N GLN A 141 6.03 2.03 -12.20
CA GLN A 141 6.53 2.47 -13.50
C GLN A 141 7.30 3.76 -13.29
N SER A 142 8.35 4.00 -14.07
CA SER A 142 9.17 5.20 -13.92
C SER A 142 9.04 6.08 -15.17
N ASN A 143 8.42 7.24 -15.00
CA ASN A 143 8.29 8.28 -16.02
C ASN A 143 9.09 9.53 -15.61
N ARG A 144 9.11 10.57 -16.46
CA ARG A 144 9.69 11.87 -16.10
C ARG A 144 9.13 12.32 -14.76
N ILE A 145 10.01 12.65 -13.82
CA ILE A 145 9.65 13.04 -12.46
C ILE A 145 9.14 14.47 -12.51
N THR A 146 7.91 14.69 -12.05
CA THR A 146 7.29 16.02 -11.97
C THR A 146 7.06 16.46 -10.53
N HIS A 147 7.08 15.52 -9.58
CA HIS A 147 6.85 15.78 -8.17
C HIS A 147 7.89 15.06 -7.32
N LEU A 148 8.45 15.76 -6.33
CA LEU A 148 9.28 15.21 -5.26
C LEU A 148 8.52 15.35 -3.94
N ILE A 149 8.24 14.24 -3.27
CA ILE A 149 7.63 14.20 -1.94
C ILE A 149 8.68 13.77 -0.93
N LEU A 150 8.70 14.46 0.21
CA LEU A 150 9.72 14.32 1.24
C LEU A 150 9.05 14.09 2.59
N ASP A 151 9.49 13.06 3.31
CA ASP A 151 9.37 13.08 4.76
C ASP A 151 10.27 14.18 5.37
N VAL A 152 10.09 14.49 6.65
CA VAL A 152 10.88 15.47 7.40
C VAL A 152 11.91 14.81 8.30
N ASP A 153 11.47 13.95 9.21
CA ASP A 153 12.31 13.51 10.33
C ASP A 153 13.10 12.29 9.94
N GLY A 154 14.42 12.46 9.80
CA GLY A 154 15.28 11.42 9.21
C GLY A 154 15.46 11.58 7.69
N VAL A 155 14.89 12.62 7.09
CA VAL A 155 15.16 13.04 5.70
C VAL A 155 15.72 14.47 5.62
N PHE A 156 14.93 15.46 6.03
CA PHE A 156 15.40 16.85 6.18
C PHE A 156 16.30 17.02 7.40
N THR A 157 15.98 16.28 8.46
CA THR A 157 16.69 16.30 9.75
C THR A 157 17.50 15.02 9.92
N ASP A 158 18.42 15.02 10.88
CA ASP A 158 19.19 13.83 11.29
C ASP A 158 18.38 12.84 12.14
N GLY A 159 17.05 12.98 12.17
CA GLY A 159 16.14 12.17 12.99
C GLY A 159 16.14 12.56 14.47
N CYS A 160 16.93 13.56 14.87
CA CYS A 160 17.02 14.00 16.26
C CYS A 160 16.11 15.20 16.54
N ILE A 161 15.54 15.21 17.75
CA ILE A 161 14.81 16.34 18.31
C ILE A 161 15.53 16.78 19.58
N TYR A 162 15.92 18.05 19.66
CA TYR A 162 16.55 18.60 20.85
C TYR A 162 15.47 19.14 21.80
N TYR A 163 15.39 18.55 23.00
CA TYR A 163 14.42 18.91 24.03
C TYR A 163 15.02 19.82 25.11
N GLY A 164 14.24 20.80 25.52
CA GLY A 164 14.46 21.63 26.71
C GLY A 164 13.46 21.30 27.82
N ALA A 165 13.53 22.05 28.91
CA ALA A 165 12.60 21.88 30.04
C ALA A 165 11.13 22.09 29.65
N ASP A 166 10.87 22.94 28.65
CA ASP A 166 9.51 23.32 28.21
C ASP A 166 9.04 22.58 26.94
N GLY A 167 9.81 21.61 26.44
CA GLY A 167 9.47 20.82 25.25
C GLY A 167 10.50 20.90 24.12
N GLU A 168 10.04 20.72 22.88
CA GLU A 168 10.88 20.75 21.68
C GLU A 168 11.52 22.14 21.47
N LEU A 169 12.84 22.17 21.28
CA LEU A 169 13.59 23.42 21.06
C LEU A 169 14.12 23.58 19.64
N MET A 170 14.66 22.51 19.05
CA MET A 170 15.45 22.62 17.82
C MET A 170 15.46 21.33 17.02
N LYS A 171 15.51 21.49 15.70
CA LYS A 171 15.89 20.47 14.71
C LYS A 171 17.00 21.01 13.80
N LYS A 172 17.92 20.14 13.39
CA LYS A 172 19.01 20.48 12.46
C LYS A 172 18.53 20.31 11.01
N PHE A 173 18.86 21.27 10.15
CA PHE A 173 18.58 21.21 8.71
C PHE A 173 19.82 21.60 7.91
N ASP A 174 20.04 20.94 6.77
CA ASP A 174 21.15 21.28 5.88
C ASP A 174 20.81 22.43 4.92
N MET A 175 21.79 23.30 4.63
CA MET A 175 21.62 24.41 3.69
C MET A 175 21.75 23.99 2.22
N ARG A 176 22.57 22.97 1.92
CA ARG A 176 22.77 22.43 0.57
C ARG A 176 21.51 21.72 0.09
N ASP A 177 20.82 21.02 0.99
CA ASP A 177 19.51 20.43 0.73
C ASP A 177 18.48 21.50 0.33
N GLY A 178 18.44 22.62 1.06
CA GLY A 178 17.58 23.76 0.72
C GLY A 178 17.87 24.35 -0.66
N MET A 179 19.16 24.50 -1.02
CA MET A 179 19.58 24.93 -2.35
C MET A 179 19.23 23.90 -3.44
N GLY A 180 19.39 22.61 -3.16
CA GLY A 180 19.01 21.51 -4.07
C GLY A 180 17.53 21.57 -4.44
N LEU A 181 16.65 21.77 -3.46
CA LEU A 181 15.21 21.94 -3.69
C LEU A 181 14.88 23.21 -4.47
N GLU A 182 15.62 24.30 -4.25
CA GLU A 182 15.44 25.53 -5.00
C GLU A 182 15.81 25.36 -6.48
N ILE A 183 16.95 24.73 -6.75
CA ILE A 183 17.38 24.40 -8.12
C ILE A 183 16.36 23.45 -8.76
N LEU A 184 15.96 22.38 -8.06
CA LEU A 184 15.04 21.38 -8.58
C LEU A 184 13.71 21.98 -9.06
N ARG A 185 13.18 22.98 -8.35
CA ARG A 185 11.97 23.71 -8.79
C ARG A 185 12.17 24.51 -10.08
N GLN A 186 13.38 25.01 -10.34
CA GLN A 186 13.69 25.68 -11.62
C GLN A 186 13.67 24.70 -12.80
N TYR A 187 13.84 23.40 -12.54
CA TYR A 187 13.67 22.31 -13.52
C TYR A 187 12.21 21.81 -13.62
N GLY A 188 11.25 22.56 -13.06
CA GLY A 188 9.82 22.26 -13.18
C GLY A 188 9.34 21.07 -12.36
N VAL A 189 10.10 20.66 -11.34
CA VAL A 189 9.68 19.62 -10.39
C VAL A 189 9.07 20.27 -9.16
N GLU A 190 7.81 19.97 -8.89
CA GLU A 190 7.09 20.43 -7.71
C GLU A 190 7.54 19.67 -6.46
N VAL A 191 7.69 20.37 -5.34
CA VAL A 191 8.14 19.78 -4.08
C VAL A 191 6.99 19.80 -3.08
N MET A 192 6.70 18.65 -2.48
CA MET A 192 5.75 18.50 -1.38
C MET A 192 6.42 17.89 -0.14
N VAL A 193 5.86 18.16 1.03
CA VAL A 193 6.34 17.64 2.31
C VAL A 193 5.19 16.98 3.05
N MET A 194 5.40 15.77 3.55
CA MET A 194 4.44 15.04 4.38
C MET A 194 5.14 14.50 5.62
N THR A 195 4.65 14.84 6.80
CA THR A 195 5.22 14.34 8.05
C THR A 195 4.12 14.04 9.07
N SER A 196 4.36 13.06 9.93
CA SER A 196 3.52 12.79 11.09
C SER A 196 3.71 13.81 12.21
N GLU A 197 4.79 14.59 12.16
CA GLU A 197 5.08 15.66 13.11
C GLU A 197 4.17 16.88 12.85
N ASP A 198 3.75 17.54 13.93
CA ASP A 198 2.99 18.79 13.87
C ASP A 198 3.71 19.87 14.68
N SER A 199 4.88 20.28 14.16
CA SER A 199 5.79 21.21 14.82
C SER A 199 5.90 22.54 14.06
N GLN A 200 5.84 23.64 14.82
CA GLN A 200 6.02 24.99 14.27
C GLN A 200 7.42 25.20 13.67
N ILE A 201 8.43 24.47 14.17
CA ILE A 201 9.81 24.51 13.65
C ILE A 201 9.81 24.03 12.20
N VAL A 202 9.17 22.89 11.94
CA VAL A 202 9.02 22.30 10.61
C VAL A 202 8.23 23.25 9.70
N ALA A 203 7.07 23.73 10.15
CA ALA A 203 6.23 24.66 9.40
C ALA A 203 7.00 25.92 8.96
N SER A 204 7.74 26.53 9.89
CA SER A 204 8.55 27.73 9.63
C SER A 204 9.67 27.46 8.63
N ARG A 205 10.35 26.30 8.74
CA ARG A 205 11.40 25.90 7.82
C ARG A 205 10.86 25.70 6.39
N MET A 206 9.74 24.99 6.24
CA MET A 206 9.14 24.75 4.92
C MET A 206 8.67 26.05 4.25
N LYS A 207 8.11 26.98 5.04
CA LYS A 207 7.78 28.33 4.58
C LYS A 207 9.02 29.09 4.08
N LYS A 208 10.15 29.02 4.80
CA LYS A 208 11.41 29.64 4.38
C LYS A 208 11.95 29.05 3.06
N LEU A 209 11.75 27.74 2.85
CA LEU A 209 12.11 27.04 1.62
C LEU A 209 11.10 27.29 0.46
N LYS A 210 10.03 28.05 0.71
CA LYS A 210 8.95 28.35 -0.24
C LYS A 210 8.25 27.11 -0.79
N ILE A 211 8.16 26.06 0.03
CA ILE A 211 7.38 24.86 -0.28
C ILE A 211 5.92 25.16 0.02
N LYS A 212 5.03 24.99 -0.97
CA LYS A 212 3.61 25.34 -0.86
C LYS A 212 2.81 24.21 -0.23
N ASP A 213 3.03 22.98 -0.69
CA ASP A 213 2.32 21.80 -0.24
C ASP A 213 3.05 21.16 0.93
N VAL A 214 2.61 21.50 2.14
CA VAL A 214 3.16 21.00 3.41
C VAL A 214 2.02 20.40 4.20
N TYR A 215 2.10 19.10 4.48
CA TYR A 215 1.11 18.35 5.22
C TYR A 215 1.73 17.86 6.54
N LEU A 216 1.28 18.45 7.65
CA LEU A 216 1.72 18.13 9.01
C LEU A 216 0.73 17.20 9.70
N GLY A 217 1.16 16.45 10.72
CA GLY A 217 0.30 15.55 11.49
C GLY A 217 -0.25 14.36 10.70
N VAL A 218 0.36 14.01 9.56
CA VAL A 218 -0.10 12.96 8.65
C VAL A 218 0.36 11.59 9.15
N LYS A 219 -0.58 10.81 9.70
CA LYS A 219 -0.31 9.43 10.15
C LYS A 219 -0.28 8.43 9.00
N ASP A 220 -1.29 8.49 8.13
CA ASP A 220 -1.39 7.63 6.94
C ASP A 220 -0.96 8.43 5.70
N LYS A 221 0.36 8.44 5.46
CA LYS A 221 0.98 9.19 4.36
C LYS A 221 0.59 8.62 2.99
N TYR A 222 0.36 7.31 2.88
CA TYR A 222 0.03 6.67 1.62
C TYR A 222 -1.41 6.97 1.18
N SER A 223 -2.37 6.93 2.10
CA SER A 223 -3.74 7.32 1.79
C SER A 223 -3.84 8.78 1.40
N LEU A 224 -3.10 9.67 2.09
CA LEU A 224 -3.03 11.08 1.70
C LEU A 224 -2.42 11.27 0.31
N LEU A 225 -1.28 10.64 0.02
CA LEU A 225 -0.65 10.75 -1.28
C LEU A 225 -1.54 10.17 -2.39
N SER A 226 -2.21 9.04 -2.15
CA SER A 226 -3.16 8.42 -3.10
C SER A 226 -4.32 9.37 -3.43
N ARG A 227 -4.84 10.07 -2.42
CA ARG A 227 -5.87 11.10 -2.62
C ARG A 227 -5.34 12.27 -3.43
N ILE A 228 -4.15 12.79 -3.12
CA ILE A 228 -3.53 13.89 -3.89
C ILE A 228 -3.31 13.49 -5.35
N VAL A 229 -2.83 12.26 -5.58
CA VAL A 229 -2.64 11.70 -6.92
C VAL A 229 -3.95 11.69 -7.69
N THR A 230 -5.04 11.28 -7.05
CA THR A 230 -6.38 11.27 -7.66
C THR A 230 -6.90 12.69 -7.91
N ASP A 231 -6.91 13.54 -6.87
CA ASP A 231 -7.49 14.89 -6.91
C ASP A 231 -6.75 15.81 -7.91
N ARG A 232 -5.45 15.61 -8.09
CA ARG A 232 -4.61 16.38 -9.04
C ARG A 232 -4.41 15.67 -10.38
N ASN A 233 -5.04 14.52 -10.62
CA ASN A 233 -4.87 13.71 -11.82
C ASN A 233 -3.39 13.44 -12.14
N LEU A 234 -2.62 13.09 -11.11
CA LEU A 234 -1.23 12.69 -11.22
C LEU A 234 -1.11 11.18 -11.41
N SER A 235 0.11 10.73 -11.64
CA SER A 235 0.46 9.31 -11.60
C SER A 235 1.61 9.12 -10.63
N PHE A 236 1.55 8.06 -9.83
CA PHE A 236 2.70 7.62 -9.01
C PHE A 236 3.97 7.46 -9.84
N SER A 237 3.85 7.14 -11.14
CA SER A 237 5.01 7.00 -12.02
C SER A 237 5.80 8.29 -12.26
N ASN A 238 5.20 9.46 -12.02
CA ASN A 238 5.84 10.77 -12.12
C ASN A 238 6.33 11.32 -10.76
N ILE A 239 6.17 10.53 -9.70
CA ILE A 239 6.52 10.91 -8.33
C ILE A 239 7.86 10.28 -7.94
N ALA A 240 8.74 11.11 -7.37
CA ALA A 240 9.84 10.69 -6.54
C ALA A 240 9.48 10.85 -5.06
N TYR A 241 9.84 9.88 -4.22
CA TYR A 241 9.62 9.93 -2.77
C TYR A 241 10.93 9.73 -2.01
N ILE A 242 11.17 10.52 -0.96
CA ILE A 242 12.28 10.28 -0.02
C ILE A 242 11.72 10.06 1.39
N GLY A 243 12.05 8.92 1.98
CA GLY A 243 11.68 8.52 3.32
C GLY A 243 12.80 7.71 3.99
N ASP A 244 12.72 7.51 5.29
CA ASP A 244 13.78 6.88 6.08
C ASP A 244 13.29 5.73 7.00
N ASP A 245 11.99 5.67 7.31
CA ASP A 245 11.44 4.66 8.21
C ASP A 245 10.11 4.03 7.74
N VAL A 246 9.62 3.03 8.49
CA VAL A 246 8.51 2.14 8.11
C VAL A 246 7.19 2.86 7.80
N ASN A 247 6.96 4.05 8.36
CA ASN A 247 5.81 4.90 8.03
C ASN A 247 5.85 5.44 6.59
N ASP A 248 6.98 5.36 5.90
CA ASP A 248 7.16 5.71 4.49
C ASP A 248 7.11 4.50 3.54
N MET A 249 7.09 3.26 4.07
CA MET A 249 7.25 2.02 3.30
C MET A 249 6.31 1.92 2.10
N ALA A 250 5.02 2.21 2.30
CA ALA A 250 4.01 2.13 1.25
C ALA A 250 4.29 3.15 0.13
N ASN A 251 4.69 4.38 0.48
CA ASN A 251 5.04 5.41 -0.50
C ASN A 251 6.34 5.07 -1.25
N ILE A 252 7.35 4.54 -0.56
CA ILE A 252 8.60 4.05 -1.15
C ILE A 252 8.31 2.95 -2.18
N CYS A 253 7.44 2.00 -1.84
CA CYS A 253 7.08 0.90 -2.74
C CYS A 253 6.22 1.34 -3.94
N ALA A 254 5.42 2.40 -3.80
CA ALA A 254 4.46 2.85 -4.81
C ALA A 254 4.98 3.93 -5.77
N ALA A 255 5.80 4.88 -5.27
CA ALA A 255 6.33 5.98 -6.07
C ALA A 255 7.17 5.49 -7.25
N GLY A 256 7.16 6.19 -8.39
CA GLY A 256 7.91 5.82 -9.59
C GLY A 256 9.42 5.83 -9.40
N TRP A 257 9.92 6.67 -8.49
CA TRP A 257 11.24 6.59 -7.89
C TRP A 257 11.16 6.77 -6.38
N SER A 258 12.00 6.06 -5.66
CA SER A 258 12.11 6.12 -4.23
C SER A 258 13.56 6.17 -3.80
N PHE A 259 13.84 7.02 -2.83
CA PHE A 259 15.16 7.24 -2.26
C PHE A 259 15.10 7.10 -0.77
N THR A 260 16.21 6.68 -0.17
CA THR A 260 16.37 6.70 1.26
C THR A 260 17.77 7.15 1.67
N PRO A 261 17.93 8.00 2.70
CA PRO A 261 19.25 8.41 3.19
C PRO A 261 20.12 7.24 3.68
N ALA A 262 21.44 7.44 3.70
CA ALA A 262 22.39 6.41 4.11
C ALA A 262 22.19 5.91 5.56
N ASN A 263 21.63 6.75 6.44
CA ASN A 263 21.32 6.44 7.83
C ASN A 263 19.88 5.95 8.07
N ALA A 264 19.07 5.75 7.03
CA ALA A 264 17.72 5.22 7.16
C ALA A 264 17.66 3.80 7.75
N THR A 265 16.47 3.39 8.20
CA THR A 265 16.28 2.06 8.79
C THR A 265 16.46 0.95 7.75
N GLN A 266 16.94 -0.22 8.20
CA GLN A 266 17.19 -1.35 7.30
C GLN A 266 15.93 -1.81 6.53
N PRO A 267 14.72 -1.84 7.13
CA PRO A 267 13.50 -2.16 6.39
C PRO A 267 13.30 -1.26 5.17
N ILE A 268 13.44 0.06 5.29
CA ILE A 268 13.27 0.95 4.13
C ILE A 268 14.36 0.78 3.08
N LYS A 269 15.61 0.59 3.52
CA LYS A 269 16.73 0.34 2.60
C LYS A 269 16.51 -0.89 1.72
N ASN A 270 15.84 -1.93 2.22
CA ASN A 270 15.54 -3.12 1.44
C ASN A 270 14.47 -2.87 0.36
N HIS A 271 13.74 -1.75 0.42
CA HIS A 271 12.61 -1.46 -0.47
C HIS A 271 12.79 -0.25 -1.37
N ALA A 272 13.64 0.71 -0.98
CA ALA A 272 13.95 1.87 -1.81
C ALA A 272 14.71 1.48 -3.09
N ASP A 273 14.47 2.21 -4.19
CA ASP A 273 15.20 1.97 -5.44
C ASP A 273 16.65 2.45 -5.35
N VAL A 274 16.86 3.53 -4.60
CA VAL A 274 18.16 4.16 -4.42
C VAL A 274 18.43 4.42 -2.95
N ILE A 275 19.46 3.78 -2.42
CA ILE A 275 20.06 4.16 -1.14
C ILE A 275 21.09 5.24 -1.44
N LEU A 276 20.88 6.43 -0.88
CA LEU A 276 21.76 7.58 -1.05
C LEU A 276 23.07 7.34 -0.30
N GLN A 277 24.13 8.01 -0.75
CA GLN A 277 25.44 7.93 -0.10
C GLN A 277 25.53 8.83 1.14
N ASN A 278 24.83 9.97 1.10
CA ASN A 278 24.82 10.91 2.21
C ASN A 278 23.74 10.55 3.25
N ASN A 279 24.02 10.90 4.51
CA ASN A 279 23.03 10.85 5.57
C ASN A 279 22.02 12.01 5.42
N SER A 280 20.88 11.84 6.08
CA SER A 280 19.91 12.91 6.26
C SER A 280 20.53 14.10 7.00
N ALA A 281 20.07 15.32 6.69
CA ALA A 281 20.69 16.57 7.12
C ALA A 281 22.21 16.72 6.83
N GLU A 282 22.77 15.92 5.91
CA GLU A 282 24.16 16.01 5.46
C GLU A 282 24.31 16.10 3.94
N GLY A 283 23.21 16.36 3.21
CA GLY A 283 23.21 16.49 1.76
C GLY A 283 22.44 15.38 1.01
N ALA A 284 21.71 14.50 1.71
CA ALA A 284 20.92 13.45 1.08
C ALA A 284 19.86 13.99 0.11
N ILE A 285 19.12 15.03 0.49
CA ILE A 285 18.12 15.64 -0.41
C ILE A 285 18.83 16.27 -1.61
N ARG A 286 19.97 16.93 -1.39
CA ARG A 286 20.79 17.49 -2.46
C ARG A 286 21.22 16.42 -3.47
N GLU A 287 21.75 15.30 -2.99
CA GLU A 287 22.13 14.15 -3.82
C GLU A 287 20.94 13.63 -4.65
N ALA A 288 19.78 13.44 -4.01
CA ALA A 288 18.57 13.00 -4.71
C ALA A 288 18.11 14.01 -5.76
N THR A 289 18.17 15.33 -5.48
CA THR A 289 17.81 16.36 -6.46
C THR A 289 18.72 16.34 -7.70
N GLU A 290 20.01 16.07 -7.53
CA GLU A 290 20.97 15.95 -8.63
C GLU A 290 20.68 14.70 -9.48
N PHE A 291 20.32 13.58 -8.84
CA PHE A 291 19.82 12.40 -9.55
C PHE A 291 18.58 12.72 -10.38
N ILE A 292 17.57 13.36 -9.78
CA ILE A 292 16.29 13.66 -10.43
C ILE A 292 16.49 14.56 -11.65
N ILE A 293 17.30 15.61 -11.53
CA ILE A 293 17.62 16.50 -12.65
C ILE A 293 18.27 15.71 -13.79
N LYS A 294 19.30 14.91 -13.48
CA LYS A 294 19.97 14.08 -14.49
C LYS A 294 19.03 13.06 -15.13
N TYR A 295 18.16 12.44 -14.33
CA TYR A 295 17.16 11.50 -14.78
C TYR A 295 16.16 12.16 -15.75
N ASN A 296 15.70 13.38 -15.42
CA ASN A 296 14.75 14.15 -16.21
C ASN A 296 15.34 14.66 -17.53
N ASN A 297 16.61 15.05 -17.57
CA ASN A 297 17.26 15.53 -18.79
C ASN A 297 17.20 14.52 -19.96
N ARG A 298 17.02 13.23 -19.67
CA ARG A 298 16.81 12.18 -20.70
C ARG A 298 15.50 12.33 -21.48
N TYR A 299 14.57 13.12 -20.98
CA TYR A 299 13.28 13.43 -21.63
C TYR A 299 13.29 14.77 -22.38
N GLU A 300 14.38 15.54 -22.31
CA GLU A 300 14.48 16.86 -22.98
C GLU A 300 15.10 16.77 -24.39
N SER A 301 15.58 15.58 -24.75
CA SER A 301 16.17 15.25 -26.05
C SER A 301 15.24 14.38 -26.93
N LEU A 302 13.94 14.35 -26.65
CA LEU A 302 12.87 13.74 -27.45
C LEU A 302 11.89 14.81 -27.90
#